data_AF-A0A101UQU5-F1
#
_entry.id   AF-A0A101UQU5-F1
#
_cell.length_a   1.000
_cell.length_b   1.000
_cell.length_c   1.000
_cell.angle_alpha   90.00
_cell.angle_beta   90.00
_cell.angle_gamma   90.00
#
_symmetry.space_group_name_H-M   'P 1'
#
loop_
_entity.id
_entity.type
_entity.pdbx_description
1 polymer ?
#
loop_
_entity_poly.entity_id
_entity_poly.type
_entity_poly.pdbx_seq_one_letter_code
_entity_poly.pdbx_strand_id
1 'polypeptide(L)' 'MNLHRFFWRELTLVGARLYDRSDFERAVTLVADGTVPAERLISKVVPLTEAPAAFEALEGGGDVMKILVDCTDDAQGATR' A
#
# COMPACT_ATOMS: atom_id res chain seq x y z
N MET A 1 8.05 7.89 22.90
CA MET A 1 9.44 7.71 22.40
C MET A 1 10.40 7.92 23.57
N ASN A 2 11.34 7.01 23.83
CA ASN A 2 12.33 7.18 24.90
C ASN A 2 13.59 7.87 24.33
N LEU A 3 13.64 9.20 24.44
CA LEU A 3 14.75 10.00 23.91
C LEU A 3 16.09 9.70 24.59
N HIS A 4 16.08 9.33 25.87
CA HIS A 4 17.28 8.93 26.59
C HIS A 4 17.99 7.74 25.91
N ARG A 5 17.27 6.68 25.51
CA ARG A 5 17.88 5.56 24.76
C ARG A 5 18.42 5.96 23.39
N PHE A 6 17.80 6.93 22.74
CA PHE A 6 18.21 7.39 21.42
C PHE A 6 19.58 8.09 21.50
N PHE A 7 19.74 9.00 22.47
CA PHE A 7 21.01 9.70 22.70
C PHE A 7 22.12 8.77 23.19
N TRP A 8 21.84 7.89 24.16
CA TRP A 8 22.86 6.98 24.72
C TRP A 8 23.36 5.91 23.76
N ARG A 9 22.61 5.64 22.69
CA ARG A 9 22.98 4.67 21.66
C ARG A 9 23.36 5.33 20.34
N GLU A 10 23.47 6.66 20.33
CA GLU A 10 23.83 7.46 19.15
C GLU A 10 23.02 7.09 17.90
N LEU A 11 21.71 6.85 18.08
CA LEU A 11 20.84 6.45 16.98
C LEU A 11 20.61 7.63 16.02
N THR A 12 20.43 7.33 14.74
CA THR A 12 20.03 8.32 13.72
C THR A 12 18.55 8.14 13.40
N LEU A 13 17.79 9.24 13.38
CA LEU A 13 16.39 9.26 12.99
C LEU A 13 16.29 9.88 11.61
N VAL A 14 15.86 9.09 10.63
CA VAL A 14 15.56 9.57 9.28
C VAL A 14 14.03 9.67 9.16
N GLY A 15 13.55 10.89 8.98
CA GLY A 15 12.16 11.13 8.59
C GLY A 15 12.02 11.07 7.08
N ALA A 16 10.99 10.41 6.59
CA ALA A 16 10.62 10.40 5.17
C ALA A 16 9.18 10.88 5.02
N ARG A 17 8.93 11.73 4.02
CA ARG A 17 7.59 12.21 3.68
C ARG A 17 7.47 12.32 2.17
N LEU A 18 6.49 11.63 1.60
CA LEU A 18 6.30 11.49 0.17
C LEU A 18 7.56 10.93 -0.51
N TYR A 19 7.52 10.89 -1.83
CA TYR A 19 8.56 10.35 -2.69
C TYR A 19 8.76 11.32 -3.86
N ASP A 20 9.98 11.41 -4.37
CA ASP A 20 10.24 12.12 -5.61
C ASP A 20 9.93 11.25 -6.83
N ARG A 21 10.06 11.82 -8.04
CA ARG A 21 9.81 11.07 -9.27
C ARG A 21 10.71 9.84 -9.41
N SER A 22 11.99 9.97 -9.06
CA SER A 22 12.97 8.89 -9.23
C SER A 22 12.71 7.72 -8.29
N ASP A 23 12.20 8.00 -7.09
CA ASP A 23 11.72 6.98 -6.16
C ASP A 23 10.59 6.14 -6.79
N PHE A 24 9.62 6.80 -7.44
CA PHE A 24 8.52 6.11 -8.13
C PHE A 24 9.00 5.30 -9.34
N GLU A 25 9.87 5.85 -10.18
CA GLU A 25 10.44 5.14 -11.33
C GLU A 25 11.17 3.86 -10.89
N ARG A 26 11.92 3.94 -9.79
CA ARG A 26 12.57 2.79 -9.20
C ARG A 26 11.57 1.79 -8.62
N ALA A 27 10.55 2.27 -7.90
CA ALA A 27 9.51 1.40 -7.35
C ALA A 27 8.75 0.64 -8.45
N VAL A 28 8.38 1.30 -9.54
CA VAL A 28 7.71 0.67 -10.70
C VAL A 28 8.58 -0.44 -11.29
N THR A 29 9.88 -0.20 -11.46
CA THR A 29 10.81 -1.21 -11.98
C THR A 29 10.85 -2.45 -11.07
N LEU A 30 10.98 -2.23 -9.76
CA LEU A 30 11.03 -3.30 -8.75
C LEU A 30 9.74 -4.12 -8.65
N VAL A 31 8.59 -3.50 -8.93
CA VAL A 31 7.31 -4.22 -8.98
C VAL A 31 7.19 -4.99 -10.29
N ALA A 32 7.52 -4.37 -11.42
CA ALA A 32 7.38 -4.98 -12.75
C ALA A 32 8.31 -6.18 -12.96
N ASP A 33 9.51 -6.17 -12.38
CA ASP A 33 10.47 -7.28 -12.45
C ASP A 33 10.24 -8.37 -11.38
N GLY A 34 9.26 -8.18 -10.48
CA GLY A 34 8.91 -9.14 -9.43
C GLY A 34 9.85 -9.14 -8.23
N THR A 35 10.83 -8.24 -8.15
CA THR A 35 11.71 -8.10 -6.97
C THR A 35 10.91 -7.77 -5.72
N VAL A 36 9.89 -6.93 -5.87
CA VAL A 36 8.89 -6.64 -4.83
C VAL A 36 7.60 -7.38 -5.19
N PRO A 37 7.22 -8.44 -4.44
CA PRO A 37 6.00 -9.21 -4.70
C PRO A 37 4.76 -8.47 -4.18
N ALA A 38 4.41 -7.37 -4.85
CA ALA A 38 3.38 -6.42 -4.44
C ALA A 38 1.98 -7.05 -4.40
N GLU A 39 1.74 -8.10 -5.18
CA GLU A 39 0.48 -8.83 -5.25
C GLU A 39 0.08 -9.41 -3.90
N ARG A 40 1.06 -9.83 -3.09
CA ARG A 40 0.81 -10.38 -1.74
C ARG A 40 0.23 -9.36 -0.76
N LEU A 41 0.34 -8.07 -1.07
CA LEU A 41 -0.23 -7.00 -0.25
C LEU A 41 -1.70 -6.75 -0.60
N ILE A 42 -2.15 -7.15 -1.79
CA ILE A 42 -3.51 -6.97 -2.26
C ILE A 42 -4.40 -7.96 -1.52
N SER A 43 -5.24 -7.45 -0.63
CA SER A 43 -6.18 -8.26 0.15
C SER A 43 -7.48 -8.50 -0.62
N LYS A 44 -7.93 -7.53 -1.43
CA LYS A 44 -9.15 -7.62 -2.25
C LYS A 44 -9.06 -6.75 -3.50
N VAL A 45 -9.81 -7.12 -4.53
CA VAL A 45 -10.17 -6.27 -5.66
C VAL A 45 -11.69 -6.16 -5.69
N VAL A 46 -12.23 -4.95 -5.78
CA VAL A 46 -13.68 -4.69 -5.79
C VAL A 46 -14.06 -3.80 -6.97
N PRO A 47 -15.29 -3.90 -7.51
CA PRO A 47 -15.75 -2.96 -8.51
C PRO A 47 -15.92 -1.55 -7.93
N LEU A 48 -15.86 -0.53 -8.79
CA LEU A 48 -16.07 0.87 -8.40
C LEU A 48 -17.36 1.11 -7.61
N THR A 49 -18.43 0.37 -7.91
CA THR A 49 -19.72 0.44 -7.19
C THR A 49 -19.62 0.07 -5.71
N GLU A 50 -18.60 -0.70 -5.32
CA GLU A 50 -18.36 -1.13 -3.94
C GLU A 50 -17.31 -0.27 -3.21
N ALA A 51 -16.81 0.80 -3.83
CA ALA A 51 -15.84 1.69 -3.20
C ALA A 51 -16.24 2.19 -1.79
N PRO A 52 -17.51 2.58 -1.52
CA PRO A 52 -17.91 2.97 -0.16
C PRO A 52 -17.69 1.86 0.89
N ALA A 53 -18.11 0.64 0.59
CA ALA A 53 -17.93 -0.51 1.48
C ALA A 53 -16.44 -0.87 1.65
N ALA A 54 -15.61 -0.66 0.63
CA ALA A 54 -14.16 -0.83 0.73
C ALA A 54 -13.51 0.16 1.71
N PHE A 55 -13.98 1.42 1.73
CA PHE A 55 -13.51 2.40 2.71
C PHE A 55 -13.93 2.04 4.14
N GLU A 56 -15.19 1.62 4.34
CA GLU A 56 -15.67 1.14 5.65
C GLU A 56 -14.86 -0.06 6.15
N ALA A 57 -14.53 -1.00 5.26
CA ALA A 57 -13.69 -2.15 5.59
C ALA A 57 -12.25 -1.76 5.96
N LEU A 58 -11.67 -0.75 5.29
CA LEU A 58 -10.35 -0.22 5.63
C LEU A 58 -10.36 0.51 6.98
N GLU A 59 -11.43 1.25 7.29
CA GLU A 59 -11.58 1.97 8.56
C GLU A 59 -11.79 1.03 9.74
N GLY A 60 -12.57 -0.05 9.55
CA GLY A 60 -12.84 -1.04 10.59
C GLY A 60 -11.60 -1.83 11.05
N GLY A 61 -10.54 -1.87 10.23
CA GLY A 61 -9.33 -2.64 10.50
C GLY A 61 -9.54 -4.17 10.43
N GLY A 62 -8.47 -4.94 10.59
CA GLY A 62 -8.50 -6.41 10.56
C GLY A 62 -7.74 -7.01 9.38
N ASP A 63 -8.37 -7.92 8.65
CA ASP A 63 -7.74 -8.75 7.60
C ASP A 63 -7.49 -8.02 6.26
N VAL A 64 -7.58 -6.69 6.25
CA VAL A 64 -7.47 -5.87 5.03
C VAL A 64 -6.22 -5.01 5.11
N MET A 65 -5.32 -5.18 4.13
CA MET A 65 -4.08 -4.41 3.99
C MET A 65 -4.16 -3.43 2.81
N LYS A 66 -4.54 -3.91 1.63
CA LYS A 66 -4.70 -3.09 0.42
C LYS A 66 -5.89 -3.58 -0.40
N ILE A 67 -6.82 -2.69 -0.69
CA ILE A 67 -7.94 -2.95 -1.62
C ILE A 67 -7.64 -2.22 -2.93
N LEU A 68 -7.76 -2.91 -4.05
CA LEU A 68 -7.80 -2.29 -5.37
C LEU A 68 -9.26 -2.08 -5.79
N VAL A 69 -9.52 -0.92 -6.38
CA VAL A 69 -10.82 -0.63 -7.00
C VAL A 69 -10.66 -0.79 -8.50
N ASP A 70 -11.44 -1.69 -9.08
CA ASP A 70 -11.56 -1.84 -10.53
C ASP A 70 -12.48 -0.76 -11.07
N CYS A 71 -11.89 0.16 -11.83
CA CYS A 71 -12.56 1.30 -12.45
C CYS A 71 -12.88 1.07 -13.94
N THR A 72 -12.76 -0.17 -14.42
CA THR A 72 -13.18 -0.51 -15.78
C THR A 72 -14.71 -0.63 -15.87
N ASP A 73 -15.29 -0.37 -17.04
CA ASP A 73 -16.73 -0.53 -17.30
C ASP A 73 -17.13 -2.01 -17.46
N ASP A 74 -16.15 -2.92 -17.44
CA ASP A 74 -16.34 -4.35 -17.59
C ASP A 74 -16.67 -4.96 -16.22
N ALA A 75 -17.96 -5.18 -15.96
CA ALA A 75 -18.47 -5.92 -14.80
C ALA A 75 -18.05 -7.42 -14.77
N GLN A 76 -16.92 -7.79 -15.38
CA GLN A 76 -16.36 -9.15 -15.45
C GLN A 76 -15.04 -9.33 -14.67
N GLY A 77 -14.46 -8.26 -14.09
CA GLY A 77 -13.15 -8.32 -13.42
C GLY A 77 -13.12 -8.94 -12.02
N ALA A 78 -14.27 -9.17 -11.37
CA ALA A 78 -14.36 -9.58 -9.96
C ALA A 78 -13.96 -11.05 -9.67
N THR A 79 -13.26 -11.74 -10.57
CA THR A 79 -12.87 -13.16 -10.39
C THR A 79 -11.45 -13.48 -10.87
N ARG A 80 -10.48 -12.59 -10.62
CA ARG A 80 -9.06 -12.93 -10.76
C ARG A 80 -8.25 -12.56 -9.55
#